data_AF-I0XCT6-F1
#
_entry.id   AF-I0XCT6-F1
#
_cell.length_a   1.000
_cell.length_b   1.000
_cell.length_c   1.000
_cell.angle_alpha   90.00
_cell.angle_beta   90.00
_cell.angle_gamma   90.00
#
_symmetry.space_group_name_H-M   'P 1'
#
loop_
_entity.id
_entity.type
_entity.pdbx_description
1 polymer ?
#
loop_
_entity_poly.entity_id
_entity_poly.type
_entity_poly.pdbx_seq_one_letter_code
_entity_poly.pdbx_strand_id
1 'polypeptide(L)'
;MKKVALILAAAAIFTFTSCGSKPAPEETTPEAPVVQEEVTEEETQEEVVEEIEVADESAEDRDSILAKIEDARKAALEAGAKQYAPEALAFIDKIFERVKESEGDISAQGADVAARYAALTSYVQAKKEKRRLMITDMPLTIRKIMMPALNI
;
A
#
# COMPACT_ATOMS: atom_id res chain seq x y z
N MET A 1 -39.49 45.23 -9.65
CA MET A 1 -39.76 44.54 -8.37
C MET A 1 -40.58 43.29 -8.64
N LYS A 2 -39.94 42.12 -8.79
CA LYS A 2 -40.61 40.82 -8.84
C LYS A 2 -39.99 39.97 -7.75
N LYS A 3 -40.81 39.71 -6.73
CA LYS A 3 -40.49 38.87 -5.57
C LYS A 3 -40.47 37.43 -6.07
N VAL A 4 -39.35 36.74 -5.96
CA VAL A 4 -39.34 35.28 -6.02
C VAL A 4 -38.83 34.80 -4.68
N ALA A 5 -39.75 34.14 -3.98
CA ALA A 5 -39.68 33.78 -2.59
C ALA A 5 -38.62 32.70 -2.35
N LEU A 6 -37.89 32.94 -1.27
CA LEU A 6 -37.02 32.01 -0.58
C LEU A 6 -37.92 30.96 0.10
N ILE A 7 -37.79 29.68 -0.28
CA ILE A 7 -38.37 28.56 0.48
C ILE A 7 -37.21 27.65 0.88
N LEU A 8 -36.68 27.93 2.06
CA LEU A 8 -35.96 27.00 2.91
C LEU A 8 -37.01 26.31 3.78
N ALA A 9 -37.22 25.02 3.60
CA ALA A 9 -37.89 24.17 4.58
C ALA A 9 -37.18 22.82 4.62
N ALA A 10 -36.67 22.51 5.79
CA ALA A 10 -35.78 21.41 6.08
C ALA A 10 -36.52 20.15 6.57
N ALA A 11 -35.79 19.06 6.46
CA ALA A 11 -35.68 17.95 7.42
C ALA A 11 -36.60 16.72 7.31
N ALA A 12 -35.89 15.58 7.27
CA ALA A 12 -36.23 14.22 7.69
C ALA A 12 -37.31 13.51 6.85
N ILE A 13 -37.20 12.24 6.48
CA ILE A 13 -36.73 11.07 7.23
C ILE A 13 -36.25 10.04 6.19
N PHE A 14 -34.96 9.67 6.16
CA PHE A 14 -34.55 8.42 5.52
C PHE A 14 -34.92 7.29 6.47
N THR A 15 -36.12 6.74 6.29
CA THR A 15 -36.55 5.52 6.96
C THR A 15 -35.65 4.39 6.49
N PHE A 16 -34.78 3.90 7.37
CA PHE A 16 -34.17 2.58 7.27
C PHE A 16 -35.30 1.54 7.26
N THR A 17 -35.81 1.22 6.07
CA THR A 17 -36.64 0.06 5.85
C THR A 17 -35.77 -1.18 5.97
N SER A 18 -35.66 -1.67 7.19
CA SER A 18 -35.97 -3.07 7.51
C SER A 18 -35.38 -4.13 6.59
N CYS A 19 -34.22 -4.67 6.99
CA CYS A 19 -33.99 -6.11 6.91
C CYS A 19 -33.91 -6.64 8.34
N GLY A 20 -35.07 -6.80 8.97
CA GLY A 20 -35.24 -7.48 10.24
C GLY A 20 -35.70 -8.91 10.02
N SER A 21 -34.84 -9.89 10.35
CA SER A 21 -35.20 -11.30 10.60
C SER A 21 -34.14 -11.86 11.56
N LYS A 22 -34.26 -11.53 12.85
CA LYS A 22 -34.75 -12.35 13.98
C LYS A 22 -33.73 -13.43 14.44
N PRO A 23 -33.39 -13.46 15.75
CA PRO A 23 -32.40 -14.38 16.32
C PRO A 23 -33.01 -15.73 16.72
N ALA A 24 -32.18 -16.77 16.74
CA ALA A 24 -32.35 -17.95 17.60
C ALA A 24 -30.99 -18.67 17.77
N PRO A 25 -30.39 -18.67 18.96
CA PRO A 25 -29.53 -19.75 19.40
C PRO A 25 -30.36 -20.65 20.32
N GLU A 26 -30.69 -21.86 19.86
CA GLU A 26 -31.12 -22.92 20.77
C GLU A 26 -30.01 -23.96 20.86
N GLU A 27 -29.67 -24.24 22.11
CA GLU A 27 -28.70 -25.22 22.57
C GLU A 27 -29.06 -26.63 22.09
N THR A 28 -28.05 -27.36 21.63
CA THR A 28 -28.05 -28.83 21.72
C THR A 28 -26.67 -29.28 22.15
N THR A 29 -26.51 -29.58 23.44
CA THR A 29 -25.37 -30.33 24.00
C THR A 29 -25.51 -31.80 23.58
N PRO A 30 -24.41 -32.50 23.24
CA PRO A 30 -23.86 -33.43 24.24
C PRO A 30 -22.31 -33.55 24.23
N GLU A 31 -21.80 -34.12 25.32
CA GLU A 31 -20.40 -34.39 25.68
C GLU A 31 -19.44 -34.75 24.53
N ALA A 32 -18.30 -34.06 24.49
CA ALA A 32 -17.14 -34.50 23.72
C ALA A 32 -16.36 -35.58 24.49
N PRO A 33 -16.11 -36.76 23.91
CA PRO A 33 -15.23 -37.77 24.49
C PRO A 33 -13.76 -37.31 24.44
N VAL A 34 -13.03 -37.63 25.50
CA VAL A 34 -11.58 -37.40 25.66
C VAL A 34 -10.82 -38.07 24.51
N VAL A 35 -10.06 -37.28 23.74
CA VAL A 35 -9.08 -37.77 22.77
C VAL A 35 -7.68 -37.42 23.28
N GLN A 36 -6.84 -38.45 23.30
CA GLN A 36 -5.49 -38.49 23.83
C GLN A 36 -4.53 -37.69 22.93
N GLU A 37 -3.46 -37.14 23.53
CA GLU A 37 -2.32 -36.56 22.83
C GLU A 37 -1.71 -37.59 21.88
N GLU A 38 -1.96 -37.43 20.58
CA GLU A 38 -1.13 -38.03 19.54
C GLU A 38 -0.20 -36.93 19.01
N VAL A 39 1.05 -37.01 19.47
CA VAL A 39 2.20 -36.35 18.84
C VAL A 39 2.24 -36.81 17.39
N THR A 40 2.03 -35.88 16.47
CA THR A 40 2.42 -36.05 15.07
C THR A 40 3.23 -34.81 14.68
N GLU A 41 4.53 -35.05 14.51
CA GLU A 41 5.46 -34.17 13.82
C GLU A 41 4.95 -33.95 12.40
N GLU A 42 4.67 -32.70 12.01
CA GLU A 42 4.61 -32.34 10.61
C GLU A 42 5.08 -30.89 10.40
N GLU A 43 6.22 -30.81 9.72
CA GLU A 43 6.74 -29.70 8.92
C GLU A 43 6.79 -28.32 9.57
N THR A 44 7.98 -28.01 10.10
CA THR A 44 8.56 -26.67 10.21
C THR A 44 8.37 -25.90 8.90
N GLN A 45 7.25 -25.20 8.77
CA GLN A 45 7.23 -23.97 8.01
C GLN A 45 8.12 -23.01 8.78
N GLU A 46 9.23 -22.59 8.15
CA GLU A 46 9.96 -21.40 8.54
C GLU A 46 8.98 -20.23 8.49
N GLU A 47 8.25 -20.04 9.59
CA GLU A 47 7.75 -18.75 9.99
C GLU A 47 9.02 -17.88 10.06
N VAL A 48 9.20 -17.04 9.03
CA VAL A 48 10.00 -15.84 9.15
C VAL A 48 9.30 -15.06 10.25
N VAL A 49 9.69 -15.36 11.49
CA VAL A 49 9.52 -14.47 12.62
C VAL A 49 10.35 -13.26 12.19
N GLU A 50 9.70 -12.32 11.51
CA GLU A 50 10.09 -10.92 11.59
C GLU A 50 10.17 -10.67 13.10
N GLU A 51 11.40 -10.75 13.60
CA GLU A 51 11.77 -10.17 14.87
C GLU A 51 11.27 -8.73 14.76
N ILE A 52 10.10 -8.48 15.36
CA ILE A 52 9.66 -7.15 15.69
C ILE A 52 10.67 -6.72 16.74
N GLU A 53 11.84 -6.27 16.28
CA GLU A 53 12.73 -5.44 17.05
C GLU A 53 11.83 -4.32 17.56
N VAL A 54 11.51 -4.42 18.84
CA VAL A 54 10.84 -3.36 19.57
C VAL A 54 11.83 -2.21 19.52
N ALA A 55 11.66 -1.35 18.52
CA ALA A 55 12.54 -0.25 18.25
C ALA A 55 12.66 0.56 19.55
N ASP A 56 13.86 0.54 20.12
CA ASP A 56 14.28 1.47 21.14
C ASP A 56 13.89 2.87 20.64
N GLU A 57 12.97 3.54 21.36
CA GLU A 57 12.48 4.88 21.03
C GLU A 57 13.59 5.92 21.30
N SER A 58 14.79 5.67 20.80
CA SER A 58 15.79 6.71 20.61
C SER A 58 15.34 7.55 19.42
N ALA A 59 15.20 8.86 19.62
CA ALA A 59 14.96 9.77 18.52
C ALA A 59 16.06 9.57 17.47
N GLU A 60 15.68 9.11 16.28
CA GLU A 60 16.64 8.86 15.20
C GLU A 60 17.37 10.17 14.84
N ASP A 61 18.70 10.09 14.73
CA ASP A 61 19.51 11.22 14.32
C ASP A 61 19.12 11.66 12.90
N ARG A 62 19.09 12.98 12.67
CA ARG A 62 18.76 13.60 11.37
C ARG A 62 19.48 12.93 10.19
N ASP A 63 20.78 12.67 10.33
CA ASP A 63 21.59 12.09 9.26
C ASP A 63 21.15 10.67 8.92
N SER A 64 20.71 9.89 9.93
CA SER A 64 20.18 8.55 9.72
C SER A 64 18.84 8.58 8.96
N ILE A 65 17.98 9.55 9.30
CA ILE A 65 16.70 9.78 8.60
C ILE A 65 16.95 10.14 7.13
N LEU A 66 17.89 11.07 6.86
CA LEU A 66 18.24 11.44 5.49
C LEU A 66 18.82 10.27 4.71
N ALA A 67 19.70 9.47 5.31
CA ALA A 67 20.27 8.27 4.69
C ALA A 67 19.18 7.26 4.30
N LYS A 68 18.20 7.00 5.18
CA LYS A 68 17.05 6.12 4.87
C LYS A 68 16.23 6.61 3.68
N ILE A 69 16.02 7.93 3.58
CA ILE A 69 15.31 8.51 2.43
C ILE A 69 16.14 8.32 1.15
N GLU A 70 17.46 8.53 1.20
CA GLU A 70 18.33 8.32 0.03
C GLU A 70 18.33 6.86 -0.44
N ASP A 71 18.34 5.90 0.48
CA ASP A 71 18.29 4.49 0.13
C ASP A 71 16.93 4.11 -0.47
N ALA A 72 15.82 4.62 0.07
CA ALA A 72 14.51 4.47 -0.55
C ALA A 72 14.46 5.09 -1.96
N ARG A 73 15.11 6.25 -2.15
CA ARG A 73 15.23 6.88 -3.47
C ARG A 73 16.05 6.04 -4.45
N LYS A 74 17.18 5.46 -4.02
CA LYS A 74 17.98 4.53 -4.85
C LYS A 74 17.15 3.32 -5.27
N ALA A 75 16.41 2.70 -4.33
CA ALA A 75 15.53 1.58 -4.65
C ALA A 75 14.48 1.93 -5.71
N ALA A 76 13.88 3.13 -5.64
CA ALA A 76 12.95 3.60 -6.66
C ALA A 76 13.62 3.78 -8.04
N LEU A 77 14.85 4.32 -8.06
CA LEU A 77 15.63 4.49 -9.29
C LEU A 77 15.99 3.13 -9.92
N GLU A 78 16.46 2.17 -9.12
CA GLU A 78 16.78 0.80 -9.55
C GLU A 78 15.54 0.05 -10.04
N ALA A 79 14.40 0.24 -9.38
CA ALA A 79 13.12 -0.25 -9.85
C ALA A 79 12.71 0.37 -11.19
N GLY A 80 13.36 1.45 -11.64
CA GLY A 80 13.16 2.06 -12.96
C GLY A 80 12.22 3.26 -12.94
N ALA A 81 12.03 3.91 -11.79
CA ALA A 81 11.13 5.07 -11.68
C ALA A 81 11.42 6.17 -12.71
N LYS A 82 12.70 6.38 -13.08
CA LYS A 82 13.08 7.35 -14.10
C LYS A 82 12.44 7.08 -15.48
N GLN A 83 12.25 5.81 -15.83
CA GLN A 83 11.66 5.43 -17.12
C GLN A 83 10.12 5.33 -17.03
N TYR A 84 9.61 4.79 -15.93
CA TYR A 84 8.20 4.40 -15.83
C TYR A 84 7.32 5.44 -15.13
N ALA A 85 7.91 6.34 -14.33
CA ALA A 85 7.22 7.32 -13.50
C ALA A 85 8.07 8.60 -13.23
N PRO A 86 8.63 9.25 -14.27
CA PRO A 86 9.58 10.37 -14.09
C PRO A 86 8.97 11.57 -13.35
N GLU A 87 7.69 11.88 -13.60
CA GLU A 87 7.01 13.02 -12.97
C GLU A 87 6.81 12.80 -11.47
N ALA A 88 6.40 11.58 -11.07
CA ALA A 88 6.23 11.22 -9.67
C ALA A 88 7.58 11.22 -8.93
N LEU A 89 8.63 10.70 -9.56
CA LEU A 89 9.99 10.76 -9.03
C LEU A 89 10.43 12.22 -8.81
N ALA A 90 10.28 13.08 -9.82
CA ALA A 90 10.67 14.49 -9.72
C ALA A 90 9.86 15.26 -8.67
N PHE A 91 8.59 14.89 -8.47
CA PHE A 91 7.75 15.48 -7.43
C PHE A 91 8.25 15.09 -6.03
N ILE A 92 8.54 13.81 -5.80
CA ILE A 92 9.05 13.34 -4.50
C ILE A 92 10.45 13.91 -4.24
N ASP A 93 11.33 13.98 -5.25
CA ASP A 93 12.65 14.63 -5.14
C ASP A 93 12.53 16.08 -4.64
N LYS A 94 11.54 16.85 -5.12
CA LYS A 94 11.29 18.22 -4.61
C LYS A 94 10.83 18.24 -3.16
N ILE A 95 10.10 17.22 -2.69
CA ILE A 95 9.75 17.12 -1.27
C ILE A 95 11.00 16.79 -0.47
N PHE A 96 11.82 15.85 -0.93
CA PHE A 96 13.04 15.46 -0.27
C PHE A 96 14.01 16.64 -0.11
N GLU A 97 14.22 17.46 -1.14
CA GLU A 97 15.08 18.65 -1.02
C GLU A 97 14.56 19.64 0.03
N ARG A 98 13.23 19.83 0.14
CA ARG A 98 12.65 20.65 1.20
C ARG A 98 12.91 20.07 2.59
N VAL A 99 12.88 18.75 2.74
CA VAL A 99 13.20 18.09 4.03
C VAL A 99 14.69 18.26 4.37
N LYS A 100 15.58 18.14 3.38
CA LYS A 100 17.03 18.40 3.56
C LYS A 100 17.34 19.82 4.00
N GLU A 101 16.57 20.80 3.53
CA GLU A 101 16.71 22.21 3.90
C GLU A 101 15.97 22.58 5.20
N SER A 102 15.06 21.72 5.68
CA SER A 102 14.30 21.97 6.90
C SER A 102 15.19 21.83 8.14
N GLU A 103 15.10 22.78 9.07
CA GLU A 103 15.77 22.72 10.37
C GLU A 103 14.89 22.02 11.42
N GLY A 104 15.54 21.44 12.45
CA GLY A 104 14.84 20.78 13.55
C GLY A 104 14.52 19.30 13.29
N ASP A 105 13.52 18.80 14.01
CA ASP A 105 13.07 17.40 13.91
C ASP A 105 12.36 17.16 12.57
N ILE A 106 12.92 16.23 11.78
CA ILE A 106 12.39 15.82 10.49
C ILE A 106 11.81 14.40 10.51
N SER A 107 11.68 13.75 11.68
CA SER A 107 11.23 12.36 11.81
C SER A 107 9.96 12.05 11.00
N ALA A 108 8.89 12.81 11.23
CA ALA A 108 7.61 12.60 10.53
C ALA A 108 7.69 12.89 9.03
N GLN A 109 8.41 13.95 8.65
CA GLN A 109 8.55 14.35 7.24
C GLN A 109 9.43 13.35 6.49
N GLY A 110 10.49 12.88 7.11
CA GLY A 110 11.41 11.89 6.56
C GLY A 110 10.73 10.54 6.38
N ALA A 111 9.93 10.10 7.36
CA ALA A 111 9.10 8.89 7.24
C ALA A 111 8.10 8.99 6.06
N ASP A 112 7.41 10.14 5.90
CA ASP A 112 6.50 10.36 4.77
C ASP A 112 7.25 10.32 3.42
N VAL A 113 8.41 10.96 3.30
CA VAL A 113 9.19 10.95 2.06
C VAL A 113 9.73 9.56 1.73
N ALA A 114 10.26 8.83 2.71
CA ALA A 114 10.71 7.45 2.53
C ALA A 114 9.54 6.55 2.06
N ALA A 115 8.36 6.68 2.68
CA ALA A 115 7.16 5.94 2.29
C ALA A 115 6.71 6.27 0.86
N ARG A 116 6.83 7.53 0.41
CA ARG A 116 6.53 7.92 -0.98
C ARG A 116 7.46 7.23 -1.99
N TYR A 117 8.76 7.13 -1.69
CA TYR A 117 9.69 6.39 -2.55
C TYR A 117 9.41 4.88 -2.56
N ALA A 118 9.05 4.30 -1.41
CA ALA A 118 8.64 2.89 -1.34
C ALA A 118 7.37 2.61 -2.16
N ALA A 119 6.38 3.50 -2.08
CA ALA A 119 5.17 3.44 -2.90
C ALA A 119 5.47 3.59 -4.40
N LEU A 120 6.38 4.50 -4.76
CA LEU A 120 6.83 4.67 -6.15
C LEU A 120 7.52 3.41 -6.68
N THR A 121 8.37 2.78 -5.87
CA THR A 121 9.02 1.50 -6.18
C THR A 121 7.97 0.43 -6.52
N SER A 122 6.99 0.25 -5.63
CA SER A 122 5.90 -0.71 -5.80
C SER A 122 5.05 -0.42 -7.05
N TYR A 123 4.72 0.84 -7.29
CA TYR A 123 3.99 1.27 -8.48
C TYR A 123 4.74 0.91 -9.77
N VAL A 124 6.04 1.17 -9.82
CA VAL A 124 6.87 0.89 -11.00
C VAL A 124 6.98 -0.62 -11.24
N GLN A 125 7.18 -1.41 -10.19
CA GLN A 125 7.19 -2.87 -10.29
C GLN A 125 5.85 -3.40 -10.82
N ALA A 126 4.72 -2.91 -10.29
CA ALA A 126 3.39 -3.30 -10.77
C ALA A 126 3.19 -2.92 -12.26
N LYS A 127 3.70 -1.77 -12.70
CA LYS A 127 3.62 -1.33 -14.10
C LYS A 127 4.47 -2.21 -15.03
N LYS A 128 5.66 -2.62 -14.58
CA LYS A 128 6.50 -3.59 -15.29
C LYS A 128 5.81 -4.95 -15.40
N GLU A 129 5.25 -5.43 -14.31
CA GLU A 129 4.56 -6.72 -14.27
C GLU A 129 3.32 -6.73 -15.17
N LYS A 130 2.49 -5.68 -15.10
CA LYS A 130 1.35 -5.51 -16.02
C LYS A 130 1.79 -5.55 -17.48
N ARG A 131 2.90 -4.89 -17.84
CA ARG A 131 3.45 -4.94 -19.20
C ARG A 131 3.91 -6.35 -19.55
N ARG A 132 4.57 -7.06 -18.63
CA ARG A 132 5.02 -8.45 -18.83
C ARG A 132 3.84 -9.38 -19.12
N LEU A 133 2.77 -9.32 -18.33
CA LEU A 133 1.57 -10.12 -18.51
C LEU A 133 0.88 -9.80 -19.84
N MET A 134 0.71 -8.51 -20.17
CA MET A 134 0.16 -8.10 -21.46
C MET A 134 0.94 -8.64 -22.66
N ILE A 135 2.27 -8.73 -22.55
CA ILE A 135 3.11 -9.29 -23.62
C ILE A 135 3.00 -10.82 -23.69
N THR A 136 2.88 -11.49 -22.55
CA THR A 136 2.79 -12.96 -22.47
C THR A 136 1.43 -13.47 -22.96
N ASP A 137 0.34 -12.78 -22.63
CA ASP A 137 -1.03 -13.15 -23.03
C ASP A 137 -1.36 -12.80 -24.48
N MET A 138 -0.51 -12.01 -25.16
CA MET A 138 -0.69 -11.71 -26.58
C MET A 138 -0.37 -12.94 -27.45
N PRO A 139 -1.21 -13.26 -28.45
CA PRO A 139 -0.90 -14.33 -29.40
C PRO A 139 0.42 -14.02 -30.14
N LEU A 140 1.23 -15.06 -30.36
CA LEU A 140 2.60 -14.96 -30.91
C LEU A 140 2.69 -14.14 -32.20
N THR A 141 1.64 -14.17 -33.02
CA THR A 141 1.52 -13.40 -34.27
C THR A 141 1.51 -11.88 -34.02
N ILE A 142 0.79 -11.42 -32.99
CA ILE A 142 0.70 -10.00 -32.61
C ILE A 142 2.00 -9.57 -31.92
N ARG A 143 2.56 -10.44 -31.06
CA ARG A 143 3.82 -10.19 -30.34
C ARG A 143 4.99 -9.90 -31.30
N LYS A 144 5.11 -10.65 -32.41
CA LYS A 144 6.15 -10.44 -33.44
C LYS A 144 6.02 -9.10 -34.18
N ILE A 145 4.81 -8.55 -34.29
CA ILE A 145 4.55 -7.27 -34.97
C ILE A 145 4.79 -6.08 -34.02
N MET A 146 4.39 -6.19 -32.74
CA MET A 146 4.49 -5.07 -31.78
C MET A 146 5.81 -4.96 -31.03
N MET A 147 6.61 -6.03 -30.90
CA MET A 147 7.89 -5.98 -30.18
C MET A 147 8.90 -4.92 -30.68
N PRO A 148 9.07 -4.65 -32.00
CA PRO A 148 9.97 -3.57 -32.43
C PRO A 148 9.49 -2.16 -32.04
N ALA A 149 8.20 -1.97 -31.69
CA ALA A 149 7.64 -0.67 -31.30
C ALA A 149 7.74 -0.38 -29.78
N LEU A 150 8.06 -1.37 -28.96
CA LEU A 150 8.12 -1.25 -27.49
C LEU A 150 9.57 -1.04 -26.96
N ASN A 151 10.54 -0.92 -27.86
CA ASN A 151 11.97 -0.83 -27.55
C ASN A 151 12.53 0.62 -27.59
N ILE A 152 11.67 1.62 -27.41
CA ILE A 152 11.98 3.05 -27.27
C ILE A 152 11.39 3.51 -25.93
#